data_AF-A0A497Y1J3-F1
#
_entry.id   AF-A0A497Y1J3-F1
#
_cell.length_a   1.000
_cell.length_b   1.000
_cell.length_c   1.000
_cell.angle_alpha   90.00
_cell.angle_beta   90.00
_cell.angle_gamma   90.00
#
_symmetry.space_group_name_H-M   'P 1'
#
loop_
_entity.id
_entity.type
_entity.pdbx_description
1 polymer ?
#
loop_
_entity_poly.entity_id
_entity_poly.type
_entity_poly.pdbx_seq_one_letter_code
_entity_poly.pdbx_strand_id
1 'polypeptide(L)'
;MSVMSLQLGIQFQLLKTKLVAVYEKTGEKSAFLLAPMDIKDVKSVSLKEMMDDFKAAFINDDNAKQIEDSLTAISNESKEGSKFNLENLTFTLKTAYIYKNGDDTEYAFAVEVDCGSAIPDLGFVKIEKLSFKIWNTKKNVILQQLNLDTIESLVKKLDAPEKKIAEAK
;
A
#
# COMPACT_ATOMS: atom_id res chain seq x y z
N MET A 1 14.57 11.27 -40.94
CA MET A 1 13.74 10.15 -40.44
C MET A 1 12.89 10.68 -39.31
N SER A 2 11.57 10.44 -39.32
CA SER A 2 10.67 10.87 -38.24
C SER A 2 10.78 9.90 -37.07
N VAL A 3 10.96 10.41 -35.85
CA VAL A 3 11.04 9.58 -34.63
C VAL A 3 9.61 9.34 -34.15
N MET A 4 9.18 8.08 -34.12
CA MET A 4 7.86 7.71 -33.62
C MET A 4 7.78 7.95 -32.11
N SER A 5 6.67 8.54 -31.67
CA SER A 5 6.33 8.72 -30.25
C SER A 5 4.99 8.03 -29.97
N LEU A 6 4.90 7.27 -28.89
CA LEU A 6 3.71 6.55 -28.45
C LEU A 6 3.54 6.75 -26.94
N GLN A 7 2.31 7.03 -26.51
CA GLN A 7 1.96 7.06 -25.10
C GLN A 7 0.65 6.30 -24.89
N LEU A 8 0.65 5.42 -23.88
CA LEU A 8 -0.51 4.66 -23.45
C LEU A 8 -0.75 4.94 -21.96
N GLY A 9 -1.97 5.29 -21.60
CA GLY A 9 -2.34 5.56 -20.21
C GLY A 9 -3.61 4.80 -19.84
N ILE A 10 -3.58 4.17 -18.66
CA ILE A 10 -4.75 3.53 -18.05
C ILE A 10 -4.98 4.11 -16.66
N GLN A 11 -6.25 4.19 -16.28
CA GLN A 11 -6.66 4.51 -14.92
C GLN A 11 -7.41 3.31 -14.36
N PHE A 12 -7.05 2.90 -13.15
CA PHE A 12 -7.64 1.74 -12.50
C PHE A 12 -7.68 1.93 -10.99
N GLN A 13 -8.28 0.99 -10.28
CA GLN A 13 -8.33 1.01 -8.82
C GLN A 13 -7.64 -0.23 -8.26
N LEU A 14 -6.83 -0.04 -7.22
CA LEU A 14 -6.23 -1.09 -6.42
C LEU A 14 -6.55 -0.83 -4.96
N LEU A 15 -7.17 -1.78 -4.27
CA LEU A 15 -7.62 -1.62 -2.87
C LEU A 15 -8.42 -0.31 -2.69
N LYS A 16 -9.39 -0.08 -3.58
CA LYS A 16 -10.21 1.14 -3.67
C LYS A 16 -9.43 2.46 -3.86
N THR A 17 -8.12 2.40 -4.13
CA THR A 17 -7.26 3.55 -4.39
C THR A 17 -7.09 3.74 -5.90
N LYS A 18 -7.41 4.92 -6.41
CA LYS A 18 -7.26 5.24 -7.84
C LYS A 18 -5.79 5.40 -8.20
N LEU A 19 -5.34 4.64 -9.19
CA LEU A 19 -3.99 4.68 -9.73
C LEU A 19 -4.04 4.99 -11.22
N VAL A 20 -2.98 5.64 -11.71
CA VAL A 20 -2.70 5.81 -13.13
C VAL A 20 -1.43 5.02 -13.46
N ALA A 21 -1.48 4.25 -14.55
CA ALA A 21 -0.30 3.69 -15.18
C ALA A 21 -0.12 4.30 -16.57
N VAL A 22 1.09 4.78 -16.86
CA VAL A 22 1.46 5.38 -18.14
C VAL A 22 2.70 4.69 -18.67
N TYR A 23 2.66 4.30 -19.92
CA TYR A 23 3.82 3.87 -20.69
C TYR A 23 4.06 4.87 -21.82
N GLU A 24 5.31 5.29 -21.98
CA GLU A 24 5.74 6.20 -23.04
C GLU A 24 6.92 5.58 -23.78
N LYS A 25 6.93 5.72 -25.11
CA LYS A 25 8.04 5.35 -25.98
C LYS A 25 8.33 6.48 -26.96
N THR A 26 9.58 6.92 -27.01
CA THR A 26 10.06 7.94 -27.96
C THR A 26 11.34 7.43 -28.60
N GLY A 27 11.26 7.02 -29.87
CA GLY A 27 12.34 6.29 -30.53
C GLY A 27 12.69 5.00 -29.77
N GLU A 28 13.96 4.85 -29.39
CA GLU A 28 14.47 3.70 -28.61
C GLU A 28 14.24 3.82 -27.09
N LYS A 29 13.87 5.01 -26.60
CA LYS A 29 13.68 5.23 -25.16
C LYS A 29 12.26 4.85 -24.74
N SER A 30 12.13 4.20 -23.59
CA SER A 30 10.83 3.92 -23.00
C SER A 30 10.81 4.23 -21.51
N ALA A 31 9.66 4.69 -21.04
CA ALA A 31 9.39 4.97 -19.65
C ALA A 31 8.06 4.37 -19.21
N PHE A 32 7.98 3.96 -17.96
CA PHE A 32 6.78 3.49 -17.30
C PHE A 32 6.60 4.24 -15.98
N LEU A 33 5.37 4.64 -15.69
CA LEU A 33 4.99 5.29 -14.45
C LEU A 33 3.71 4.65 -13.92
N LEU A 34 3.73 4.22 -12.67
CA LEU A 34 2.56 3.92 -11.85
C LEU A 34 2.53 4.95 -10.71
N ALA A 35 1.41 5.63 -10.51
CA ALA A 35 1.26 6.61 -9.45
C ALA A 35 -0.20 6.70 -8.95
N PRO A 36 -0.42 7.11 -7.69
CA PRO A 36 -1.77 7.40 -7.20
C PRO A 36 -2.34 8.67 -7.83
N MET A 37 -3.62 8.63 -8.20
CA MET A 37 -4.34 9.78 -8.79
C MET A 37 -4.95 10.70 -7.73
N ASP A 38 -5.56 10.11 -6.70
CA ASP A 38 -6.23 10.82 -5.61
C ASP A 38 -5.70 10.28 -4.28
N ILE A 39 -5.25 11.18 -3.41
CA ILE A 39 -4.55 10.84 -2.15
C ILE A 39 -5.43 11.16 -0.92
N LYS A 40 -6.59 11.79 -1.14
CA LYS A 40 -7.44 12.31 -0.05
C LYS A 40 -8.55 11.34 0.40
N ASP A 41 -8.92 10.38 -0.44
CA ASP A 41 -10.01 9.43 -0.17
C ASP A 41 -9.43 8.01 -0.15
N VAL A 42 -8.61 7.73 0.88
CA VAL A 42 -8.01 6.42 1.06
C VAL A 42 -9.00 5.53 1.81
N LYS A 43 -9.59 4.58 1.09
CA LYS A 43 -10.56 3.63 1.64
C LYS A 43 -9.85 2.38 2.13
N SER A 44 -10.39 1.77 3.16
CA SER A 44 -9.94 0.46 3.62
C SER A 44 -10.73 -0.65 2.93
N VAL A 45 -10.09 -1.81 2.83
CA VAL A 45 -10.69 -3.05 2.36
C VAL A 45 -10.44 -4.15 3.37
N SER A 46 -11.41 -5.02 3.59
CA SER A 46 -11.21 -6.21 4.42
C SER A 46 -10.25 -7.21 3.76
N LEU A 47 -9.68 -8.13 4.55
CA LEU A 47 -8.91 -9.25 4.01
C LEU A 47 -9.71 -10.01 2.93
N LYS A 48 -10.99 -10.23 3.18
CA LYS A 48 -11.90 -10.92 2.25
C LYS A 48 -12.05 -10.17 0.93
N GLU A 49 -12.35 -8.87 0.98
CA GLU A 49 -12.46 -8.05 -0.23
C GLU A 49 -11.14 -8.04 -1.02
N MET A 50 -10.00 -7.96 -0.33
CA MET A 50 -8.68 -8.04 -0.98
C MET A 50 -8.47 -9.39 -1.69
N MET A 51 -8.87 -10.50 -1.06
CA MET A 51 -8.79 -11.83 -1.67
C MET A 51 -9.72 -11.94 -2.89
N ASP A 52 -10.95 -11.44 -2.77
CA ASP A 52 -11.94 -11.49 -3.85
C ASP A 52 -11.49 -10.65 -5.06
N ASP A 53 -10.99 -9.43 -4.82
CA ASP A 53 -10.43 -8.54 -5.84
C ASP A 53 -9.21 -9.16 -6.52
N PHE A 54 -8.31 -9.79 -5.75
CA PHE A 54 -7.14 -10.47 -6.28
C PHE A 54 -7.52 -11.65 -7.17
N LYS A 55 -8.44 -12.51 -6.71
CA LYS A 55 -8.94 -13.63 -7.51
C LYS A 55 -9.53 -13.12 -8.82
N ALA A 56 -10.40 -12.11 -8.76
CA ALA A 56 -11.03 -11.53 -9.95
C ALA A 56 -10.00 -10.96 -10.96
N ALA A 57 -8.92 -10.35 -10.47
CA ALA A 57 -7.89 -9.76 -11.32
C ALA A 57 -6.97 -10.79 -11.97
N PHE A 58 -6.72 -11.93 -11.31
CA PHE A 58 -5.69 -12.90 -11.71
C PHE A 58 -6.20 -14.33 -11.91
N ILE A 59 -7.49 -14.52 -12.25
CA ILE A 59 -8.18 -15.83 -12.39
C ILE A 59 -7.38 -16.88 -13.20
N ASN A 60 -6.56 -16.45 -14.17
CA ASN A 60 -5.85 -17.33 -15.10
C ASN A 60 -4.32 -17.32 -14.94
N ASP A 61 -3.78 -16.77 -13.86
CA ASP A 61 -2.32 -16.74 -13.61
C ASP A 61 -1.91 -17.84 -12.64
N ASP A 62 -0.93 -18.67 -13.01
CA ASP A 62 -0.44 -19.77 -12.15
C ASP A 62 0.19 -19.25 -10.84
N ASN A 63 0.74 -18.04 -10.82
CA ASN A 63 1.25 -17.41 -9.59
C ASN A 63 0.12 -16.90 -8.69
N ALA A 64 -1.07 -16.64 -9.25
CA ALA A 64 -2.21 -16.22 -8.46
C ALA A 64 -2.73 -17.35 -7.57
N LYS A 65 -2.67 -18.60 -8.02
CA LYS A 65 -3.01 -19.77 -7.19
C LYS A 65 -2.11 -19.87 -5.95
N GLN A 66 -0.80 -19.66 -6.12
CA GLN A 66 0.13 -19.70 -4.98
C GLN A 66 -0.15 -18.60 -3.94
N ILE A 67 -0.50 -17.41 -4.41
CA ILE A 67 -0.88 -16.28 -3.55
C ILE A 67 -2.24 -16.55 -2.89
N GLU A 68 -3.21 -17.09 -3.63
CA GLU A 68 -4.52 -17.50 -3.13
C GLU A 68 -4.40 -18.57 -2.05
N ASP A 69 -3.57 -19.60 -2.26
CA ASP A 69 -3.31 -20.66 -1.29
C ASP A 69 -2.68 -20.09 -0.01
N SER A 70 -1.72 -19.16 -0.16
CA SER A 70 -1.07 -18.49 0.97
C SER A 70 -2.06 -17.63 1.78
N LEU A 71 -2.92 -16.87 1.10
CA LEU A 71 -3.96 -16.05 1.75
C LEU A 71 -5.03 -16.93 2.41
N THR A 72 -5.38 -18.05 1.77
CA THR A 72 -6.36 -19.01 2.29
C THR A 72 -5.84 -19.72 3.53
N ALA A 73 -4.56 -20.12 3.55
CA ALA A 73 -3.90 -20.70 4.71
C ALA A 73 -3.96 -19.74 5.91
N ILE A 74 -3.60 -18.47 5.71
CA ILE A 74 -3.70 -17.43 6.74
C ILE A 74 -5.14 -17.33 7.29
N SER A 75 -6.16 -17.34 6.41
CA SER A 75 -7.57 -17.24 6.80
C SER A 75 -8.16 -18.49 7.49
N ASN A 76 -7.59 -19.68 7.25
CA ASN A 76 -8.08 -20.94 7.77
C ASN A 76 -7.36 -21.37 9.07
N GLU A 77 -6.09 -21.00 9.25
CA GLU A 77 -5.37 -21.18 10.52
C GLU A 77 -6.01 -20.41 11.68
N SER A 78 -6.89 -19.45 11.38
CA SER A 78 -7.64 -18.68 12.39
C SER A 78 -8.91 -19.39 12.91
N LYS A 79 -9.27 -20.57 12.38
CA LYS A 79 -10.60 -21.19 12.64
C LYS A 79 -10.65 -22.23 13.76
N GLU A 80 -9.52 -22.75 14.26
CA GLU A 80 -9.50 -23.64 15.43
C GLU A 80 -8.54 -23.14 16.51
N GLY A 81 -9.08 -22.71 17.66
CA GLY A 81 -8.29 -22.34 18.86
C GLY A 81 -7.48 -21.04 18.77
N SER A 82 -7.45 -20.37 17.63
CA SER A 82 -6.77 -19.10 17.41
C SER A 82 -7.44 -17.95 18.18
N LYS A 83 -6.67 -17.21 18.98
CA LYS A 83 -7.11 -15.93 19.57
C LYS A 83 -7.13 -14.77 18.57
N PHE A 84 -6.73 -15.00 17.32
CA PHE A 84 -6.65 -14.01 16.26
C PHE A 84 -7.88 -14.09 15.35
N ASN A 85 -8.56 -12.96 15.15
CA ASN A 85 -9.72 -12.83 14.27
C ASN A 85 -9.37 -12.01 13.02
N LEU A 86 -8.71 -12.65 12.06
CA LEU A 86 -8.17 -11.99 10.87
C LEU A 86 -9.23 -11.38 9.94
N GLU A 87 -10.51 -11.75 10.11
CA GLU A 87 -11.63 -11.15 9.37
C GLU A 87 -11.80 -9.65 9.70
N ASN A 88 -11.34 -9.23 10.87
CA ASN A 88 -11.41 -7.83 11.30
C ASN A 88 -10.22 -6.99 10.81
N LEU A 89 -9.26 -7.59 10.10
CA LEU A 89 -8.18 -6.85 9.48
C LEU A 89 -8.71 -6.03 8.31
N THR A 90 -8.37 -4.74 8.30
CA THR A 90 -8.61 -3.89 7.15
C THR A 90 -7.30 -3.28 6.63
N PHE A 91 -7.15 -3.29 5.32
CA PHE A 91 -5.95 -2.88 4.60
C PHE A 91 -6.22 -1.56 3.90
N THR A 92 -5.26 -0.65 3.99
CA THR A 92 -5.35 0.68 3.40
C THR A 92 -4.08 0.92 2.58
N LEU A 93 -4.21 1.03 1.26
CA LEU A 93 -3.09 1.34 0.37
C LEU A 93 -2.78 2.85 0.46
N LYS A 94 -1.68 3.21 1.12
CA LYS A 94 -1.26 4.61 1.25
C LYS A 94 -0.50 5.09 0.03
N THR A 95 0.30 4.23 -0.58
CA THR A 95 1.14 4.59 -1.73
C THR A 95 1.40 3.36 -2.57
N ALA A 96 1.26 3.51 -3.89
CA ALA A 96 1.78 2.59 -4.88
C ALA A 96 2.42 3.42 -6.00
N TYR A 97 3.74 3.38 -6.07
CA TYR A 97 4.55 4.14 -7.01
C TYR A 97 5.62 3.27 -7.62
N ILE A 98 5.70 3.28 -8.94
CA ILE A 98 6.79 2.67 -9.71
C ILE A 98 7.12 3.63 -10.83
N TYR A 99 8.38 3.95 -11.01
CA TYR A 99 8.88 4.67 -12.17
C TYR A 99 10.06 3.95 -12.73
N LYS A 100 10.01 3.66 -14.03
CA LYS A 100 11.10 3.04 -14.77
C LYS A 100 11.40 3.89 -15.99
N ASN A 101 12.67 4.26 -16.19
CA ASN A 101 13.12 4.96 -17.38
C ASN A 101 14.49 4.41 -17.77
N GLY A 102 14.52 3.56 -18.80
CA GLY A 102 15.70 2.75 -19.08
C GLY A 102 16.08 1.85 -17.89
N ASP A 103 17.29 2.02 -17.38
CA ASP A 103 17.84 1.27 -16.24
C ASP A 103 17.45 1.86 -14.88
N ASP A 104 17.01 3.12 -14.84
CA ASP A 104 16.59 3.77 -13.61
C ASP A 104 15.24 3.23 -13.16
N THR A 105 15.20 2.62 -11.97
CA THR A 105 13.98 2.11 -11.35
C THR A 105 13.79 2.71 -9.96
N GLU A 106 12.75 3.52 -9.80
CA GLU A 106 12.29 4.05 -8.52
C GLU A 106 10.96 3.38 -8.13
N TYR A 107 10.80 3.07 -6.85
CA TYR A 107 9.57 2.51 -6.32
C TYR A 107 9.30 3.02 -4.90
N ALA A 108 8.02 3.02 -4.55
CA ALA A 108 7.55 3.20 -3.20
C ALA A 108 6.20 2.49 -3.04
N PHE A 109 6.07 1.70 -1.99
CA PHE A 109 4.85 0.97 -1.67
C PHE A 109 4.59 1.05 -0.17
N ALA A 110 3.37 1.42 0.21
CA ALA A 110 2.96 1.51 1.61
C ALA A 110 1.54 0.99 1.82
N VAL A 111 1.40 0.09 2.78
CA VAL A 111 0.13 -0.47 3.25
C VAL A 111 0.04 -0.29 4.75
N GLU A 112 -1.08 0.24 5.21
CA GLU A 112 -1.47 0.20 6.62
C GLU A 112 -2.49 -0.91 6.84
N VAL A 113 -2.36 -1.60 7.97
CA VAL A 113 -3.28 -2.64 8.42
C VAL A 113 -3.88 -2.17 9.73
N ASP A 114 -5.19 -1.94 9.76
CA ASP A 114 -5.92 -1.76 11.01
C ASP A 114 -6.21 -3.13 11.60
N CYS A 115 -5.71 -3.34 12.82
CA CYS A 115 -5.81 -4.62 13.50
C CYS A 115 -7.14 -4.78 14.24
N GLY A 116 -7.96 -3.74 14.41
CA GLY A 116 -9.27 -3.82 15.06
C GLY A 116 -9.25 -4.70 16.32
N SER A 117 -10.06 -5.76 16.30
CA SER A 117 -10.04 -6.86 17.29
C SER A 117 -9.44 -8.16 16.73
N ALA A 118 -8.71 -8.08 15.61
CA ALA A 118 -8.03 -9.20 14.99
C ALA A 118 -6.85 -9.71 15.83
N ILE A 119 -6.21 -8.84 16.59
CA ILE A 119 -5.14 -9.20 17.52
C ILE A 119 -5.70 -9.12 18.95
N PRO A 120 -5.54 -10.18 19.77
CA PRO A 120 -6.04 -10.18 21.14
C PRO A 120 -5.30 -9.15 21.99
N ASP A 121 -6.06 -8.43 22.81
CA ASP A 121 -5.51 -7.52 23.81
C ASP A 121 -4.81 -8.33 24.91
N LEU A 122 -3.53 -8.03 25.15
CA LEU A 122 -2.73 -8.70 26.16
C LEU A 122 -2.87 -8.04 27.55
N GLY A 123 -3.62 -6.93 27.67
CA GLY A 123 -3.86 -6.18 28.91
C GLY A 123 -2.76 -5.19 29.27
N PHE A 124 -1.53 -5.40 28.79
CA PHE A 124 -0.40 -4.47 28.93
C PHE A 124 0.06 -3.89 27.58
N VAL A 125 -0.28 -4.55 26.48
CA VAL A 125 0.02 -4.13 25.11
C VAL A 125 -1.16 -4.51 24.21
N LYS A 126 -1.62 -3.53 23.43
CA LYS A 126 -2.61 -3.70 22.37
C LYS A 126 -2.02 -3.23 21.05
N ILE A 127 -2.09 -4.08 20.02
CA ILE A 127 -1.64 -3.72 18.68
C ILE A 127 -2.84 -3.20 17.90
N GLU A 128 -2.88 -1.88 17.66
CA GLU A 128 -4.00 -1.26 16.95
C GLU A 128 -3.76 -1.19 15.44
N LYS A 129 -2.53 -0.91 15.01
CA LYS A 129 -2.18 -0.74 13.59
C LYS A 129 -0.79 -1.27 13.31
N LEU A 130 -0.63 -1.86 12.12
CA LEU A 130 0.64 -2.22 11.52
C LEU A 130 0.84 -1.39 10.26
N SER A 131 2.08 -1.03 9.95
CA SER A 131 2.39 -0.29 8.73
C SER A 131 3.63 -0.88 8.06
N PHE A 132 3.47 -1.25 6.79
CA PHE A 132 4.51 -1.80 5.95
C PHE A 132 4.83 -0.80 4.85
N LYS A 133 6.11 -0.40 4.76
CA LYS A 133 6.58 0.61 3.81
C LYS A 133 7.91 0.16 3.22
N ILE A 134 8.02 0.17 1.91
CA ILE A 134 9.25 -0.10 1.16
C ILE A 134 9.44 0.99 0.12
N TRP A 135 10.65 1.52 -0.04
CA TRP A 135 10.93 2.56 -1.02
C TRP A 135 12.43 2.65 -1.32
N ASN A 136 12.76 3.10 -2.53
CA ASN A 136 14.11 3.54 -2.90
C ASN A 136 14.13 4.95 -3.52
N THR A 137 12.96 5.54 -3.79
CA THR A 137 12.86 6.88 -4.37
C THR A 137 13.28 7.97 -3.38
N LYS A 138 13.76 9.09 -3.93
CA LYS A 138 14.07 10.32 -3.17
C LYS A 138 13.04 11.43 -3.40
N LYS A 139 11.96 11.17 -4.15
CA LYS A 139 10.95 12.19 -4.48
C LYS A 139 10.14 12.57 -3.25
N ASN A 140 10.30 13.82 -2.80
CA ASN A 140 9.64 14.34 -1.59
C ASN A 140 8.13 14.12 -1.56
N VAL A 141 7.44 14.32 -2.69
CA VAL A 141 5.97 14.11 -2.76
C VAL A 141 5.61 12.65 -2.46
N ILE A 142 6.37 11.69 -2.98
CA ILE A 142 6.14 10.25 -2.72
C ILE A 142 6.54 9.90 -1.29
N LEU A 143 7.65 10.44 -0.78
CA LEU A 143 8.09 10.23 0.60
C LEU A 143 7.10 10.80 1.64
N GLN A 144 6.45 11.93 1.34
CA GLN A 144 5.37 12.48 2.16
C GLN A 144 4.13 11.57 2.15
N GLN A 145 3.79 10.95 1.02
CA GLN A 145 2.68 10.01 0.90
C GLN A 145 2.90 8.73 1.70
N LEU A 146 4.15 8.27 1.78
CA LEU A 146 4.52 7.17 2.66
C LEU A 146 4.23 7.51 4.14
N ASN A 147 3.95 8.78 4.49
CA ASN A 147 3.78 9.26 5.86
C ASN A 147 4.87 8.70 6.76
N LEU A 148 6.12 8.79 6.30
CA LEU A 148 7.28 8.30 7.02
C LEU A 148 7.47 9.18 8.25
N ASP A 149 6.80 8.81 9.33
CA ASP A 149 7.28 9.14 10.66
C ASP A 149 8.60 8.37 10.84
N THR A 150 9.69 9.00 10.39
CA THR A 150 11.04 8.49 10.64
C THR A 150 11.23 8.40 12.16
N ILE A 151 12.10 7.50 12.60
CA ILE A 151 12.46 7.40 14.02
C ILE A 151 12.84 8.79 14.56
N GLU A 152 13.60 9.57 13.79
CA GLU A 152 13.94 10.95 14.13
C GLU A 152 12.73 11.89 14.23
N SER A 153 11.74 11.78 13.34
CA SER A 153 10.49 12.56 13.39
C SER A 153 9.71 12.25 14.66
N LEU A 154 9.60 10.96 15.02
CA LEU A 154 8.92 10.52 16.23
C LEU A 154 9.65 10.98 17.48
N VAL A 155 10.98 10.84 17.53
CA VAL A 155 11.79 11.35 18.64
C VAL A 155 11.62 12.87 18.79
N LYS A 156 11.68 13.64 17.69
CA LYS A 156 11.43 15.09 17.72
C LYS A 156 10.04 15.47 18.19
N LYS A 157 9.02 14.65 17.90
CA LYS A 157 7.65 14.85 18.42
C LYS A 157 7.57 14.62 19.92
N LEU A 158 8.37 13.70 20.47
CA LEU A 158 8.49 13.48 21.92
C LEU A 158 9.24 14.62 22.62
N ASP A 159 10.22 15.22 21.94
CA ASP A 159 10.97 16.38 22.43
C ASP A 159 10.21 17.71 22.28
N ALA A 160 9.01 17.71 21.69
CA ALA A 160 8.23 18.91 21.48
C ALA A 160 7.61 19.42 22.80
N PRO A 161 7.70 20.73 23.13
CA PRO A 161 7.17 21.27 24.37
C PRO A 161 5.63 21.11 24.44
N GLU A 162 5.11 20.72 25.61
CA GLU A 162 3.74 20.24 25.91
C GLU A 162 2.56 21.11 25.39
N LYS A 163 2.80 22.34 24.92
CA LYS A 163 1.76 23.34 24.62
C LYS A 163 1.01 23.19 23.29
N LYS A 164 1.00 22.02 22.66
CA LYS A 164 0.22 21.78 21.43
C LYS A 164 -0.69 20.55 21.45
N ILE A 165 -0.95 19.95 22.62
CA ILE A 165 -1.92 18.84 22.75
C ILE A 165 -3.36 19.34 23.02
N ALA A 166 -3.54 20.63 23.31
CA ALA A 166 -4.83 21.18 23.75
C ALA A 166 -5.61 21.96 22.68
N GLU A 167 -5.56 21.60 21.39
CA GLU A 167 -6.49 22.13 20.39
C GLU A 167 -6.83 21.06 19.33
N ALA A 168 -7.50 19.99 19.78
CA ALA A 168 -8.31 19.14 18.92
C ALA A 168 -9.36 18.43 19.80
N LYS A 169 -10.41 19.16 20.16
CA LYS A 169 -11.73 18.58 20.46
C LYS A 169 -12.64 18.86 19.28
#